data_AF-A0A0G4L3Y9-F1
#
_entry.id   AF-A0A0G4L3Y9-F1
#
_cell.length_a   1.000
_cell.length_b   1.000
_cell.length_c   1.000
_cell.angle_alpha   90.00
_cell.angle_beta   90.00
_cell.angle_gamma   90.00
#
_symmetry.space_group_name_H-M   'P 1'
#
loop_
_entity.id
_entity.type
_entity.pdbx_description
1 polymer ?
#
loop_
_entity_poly.entity_id
_entity_poly.type
_entity_poly.pdbx_seq_one_letter_code
_entity_poly.pdbx_strand_id
1 'polypeptide(L)'
;MAAALGHKSQNKAPIQSTGSRASTREPPGIHALWLLTHYHYLDNALVAQRPLIFSRYAGLGSHRYPVGFSGDRVVSWKSLDFQPEFTATTSNIGHGWWSHDIGEHMFGSRDDELVTRWVQLGVFSPIIRLHSSNSRWHINIRASTENEPLVQPMYWEHPALDQAYKVPRRYTFGTQLFVCPITKPRNSSTGLSSVRAWFSPGATRYVGIFTGLVYDGGRELEVFRPLYKMPLFAREGSIIPLDAAVIPENGGQNITAYEILFVVGQNGQFDLLESAEDDAVRAITPSPVSGTFS
;
A
#
# COMPACT_ATOMS: atom_id res chain seq x y z
N MET A 1 -5.28 72.33 40.61
CA MET A 1 -5.55 73.03 39.33
C MET A 1 -4.66 72.38 38.29
N ALA A 2 -5.18 71.59 37.34
CA ALA A 2 -5.97 71.99 36.15
C ALA A 2 -5.11 72.78 35.14
N ALA A 3 -5.06 72.49 33.83
CA ALA A 3 -5.82 71.57 32.95
C ALA A 3 -4.83 70.98 31.89
N ALA A 4 -4.88 69.71 31.47
CA ALA A 4 -5.87 69.04 30.62
C ALA A 4 -6.01 69.61 29.19
N LEU A 5 -5.45 68.88 28.22
CA LEU A 5 -6.00 68.65 26.87
C LEU A 5 -5.51 67.27 26.42
N GLY A 6 -6.37 66.46 25.82
CA GLY A 6 -6.02 65.08 25.45
C GLY A 6 -6.63 64.66 24.11
N HIS A 7 -6.11 63.58 23.53
CA HIS A 7 -6.83 62.85 22.48
C HIS A 7 -6.47 61.35 22.46
N LYS A 8 -7.39 60.55 23.01
CA LYS A 8 -7.72 59.14 22.68
C LYS A 8 -6.55 58.22 22.26
N SER A 9 -6.02 57.45 23.20
CA SER A 9 -5.56 56.10 22.87
C SER A 9 -6.77 55.21 22.61
N GLN A 10 -6.73 54.38 21.56
CA GLN A 10 -7.65 53.24 21.46
C GLN A 10 -6.96 51.99 21.98
N ASN A 11 -7.49 51.44 23.07
CA ASN A 11 -7.19 50.09 23.50
C ASN A 11 -7.59 49.12 22.38
N LYS A 12 -6.64 48.62 21.61
CA LYS A 12 -6.80 47.31 20.96
C LYS A 12 -6.69 46.26 22.05
N ALA A 13 -7.84 45.91 22.64
CA ALA A 13 -7.97 44.69 23.42
C ALA A 13 -7.44 43.52 22.58
N PRO A 14 -6.80 42.51 23.18
CA PRO A 14 -6.44 41.30 22.45
C PRO A 14 -7.73 40.72 21.88
N ILE A 15 -7.76 40.54 20.56
CA ILE A 15 -8.82 39.78 19.91
C ILE A 15 -8.67 38.37 20.45
N GLN A 16 -9.50 38.03 21.44
CA GLN A 16 -9.76 36.64 21.75
C GLN A 16 -10.27 36.04 20.45
N SER A 17 -9.47 35.18 19.84
CA SER A 17 -10.01 34.30 18.82
C SER A 17 -11.08 33.49 19.52
N THR A 18 -12.34 33.81 19.22
CA THR A 18 -13.46 32.92 19.46
C THR A 18 -13.29 31.74 18.53
N GLY A 19 -12.32 30.89 18.89
CA GLY A 19 -12.15 29.57 18.36
C GLY A 19 -13.39 28.80 18.74
N SER A 20 -14.44 28.93 17.92
CA SER A 20 -15.37 27.85 17.67
C SER A 20 -14.52 26.68 17.20
N ARG A 21 -14.06 25.89 18.18
CA ARG A 21 -13.92 24.46 17.97
C ARG A 21 -15.26 24.05 17.40
N ALA A 22 -15.29 23.81 16.09
CA ALA A 22 -16.30 22.99 15.47
C ALA A 22 -16.15 21.62 16.14
N SER A 23 -16.81 21.49 17.29
CA SER A 23 -17.13 20.22 17.90
C SER A 23 -18.09 19.57 16.92
N THR A 24 -17.52 18.92 15.92
CA THR A 24 -18.22 17.91 15.13
C THR A 24 -18.58 16.81 16.12
N ARG A 25 -19.70 17.00 16.81
CA ARG A 25 -20.41 15.93 17.50
C ARG A 25 -20.82 14.98 16.39
N GLU A 26 -19.96 14.00 16.15
CA GLU A 26 -20.26 12.89 15.26
C GLU A 26 -21.63 12.33 15.65
N PRO A 27 -22.56 12.15 14.69
CA PRO A 27 -23.79 11.42 14.97
C PRO A 27 -23.41 10.06 15.59
N PRO A 28 -24.09 9.59 16.65
CA PRO A 28 -23.72 8.33 17.29
C PRO A 28 -23.61 7.19 16.27
N GLY A 29 -22.39 6.70 16.05
CA GLY A 29 -22.09 5.64 15.08
C GLY A 29 -21.61 6.07 13.69
N ILE A 30 -21.49 7.37 13.37
CA ILE A 30 -21.00 7.84 12.05
C ILE A 30 -19.79 8.77 12.22
N HIS A 31 -18.60 8.22 12.00
CA HIS A 31 -17.33 8.96 12.02
C HIS A 31 -17.27 9.97 10.86
N ALA A 32 -16.90 11.22 11.12
CA ALA A 32 -16.98 12.33 10.16
C ALA A 32 -16.12 12.11 8.91
N LEU A 33 -14.98 11.43 9.06
CA LEU A 33 -14.12 11.06 7.93
C LEU A 33 -14.81 10.12 6.94
N TRP A 34 -15.78 9.31 7.38
CA TRP A 34 -16.51 8.38 6.50
C TRP A 34 -17.37 9.14 5.50
N LEU A 35 -18.16 10.11 5.99
CA LEU A 35 -18.97 11.00 5.15
C LEU A 35 -18.10 11.83 4.21
N LEU A 36 -17.01 12.43 4.73
CA LEU A 36 -16.09 13.22 3.90
C LEU A 36 -15.46 12.39 2.78
N THR A 37 -15.03 11.16 3.09
CA THR A 37 -14.46 10.23 2.11
C THR A 37 -15.50 9.85 1.04
N HIS A 38 -16.75 9.60 1.43
CA HIS A 38 -17.83 9.27 0.50
C HIS A 38 -18.15 10.43 -0.47
N TYR A 39 -18.42 11.63 0.04
CA TYR A 39 -18.76 12.77 -0.82
C TYR A 39 -17.59 13.19 -1.70
N HIS A 40 -16.36 13.17 -1.19
CA HIS A 40 -15.18 13.48 -2.00
C HIS A 40 -14.99 12.48 -3.15
N TYR A 41 -15.31 11.20 -2.95
CA TYR A 41 -15.32 10.20 -4.03
C TYR A 41 -16.40 10.49 -5.09
N LEU A 42 -17.61 10.86 -4.66
CA LEU A 42 -18.69 11.24 -5.58
C LEU A 42 -18.34 12.49 -6.40
N ASP A 43 -17.72 13.51 -5.79
CA ASP A 43 -17.26 14.70 -6.50
C ASP A 43 -16.20 14.37 -7.56
N ASN A 44 -15.25 13.47 -7.24
CA ASN A 44 -14.28 12.98 -8.22
C ASN A 44 -14.97 12.19 -9.36
N ALA A 45 -16.04 11.46 -9.07
CA ALA A 45 -16.81 10.69 -10.06
C ALA A 45 -17.52 11.58 -11.11
N LEU A 46 -17.68 12.88 -10.85
CA LEU A 46 -18.25 13.83 -11.80
C LEU A 46 -17.29 14.17 -12.96
N VAL A 47 -15.99 13.94 -12.78
CA VAL A 47 -14.93 14.36 -13.73
C VAL A 47 -13.98 13.23 -14.14
N ALA A 48 -13.93 12.12 -13.41
CA ALA A 48 -13.06 10.97 -13.69
C ALA A 48 -13.86 9.70 -14.04
N GLN A 49 -13.41 8.97 -15.07
CA GLN A 49 -14.01 7.69 -15.50
C GLN A 49 -13.90 6.59 -14.42
N ARG A 50 -12.79 6.58 -13.67
CA ARG A 50 -12.61 5.79 -12.45
C ARG A 50 -12.09 6.73 -11.35
N PRO A 51 -12.95 7.23 -10.45
CA PRO A 51 -12.52 8.12 -9.37
C PRO A 51 -11.64 7.38 -8.37
N LEU A 52 -10.52 8.01 -7.98
CA LEU A 52 -9.58 7.49 -7.01
C LEU A 52 -9.23 8.59 -6.01
N ILE A 53 -9.35 8.28 -4.72
CA ILE A 53 -9.02 9.19 -3.63
C ILE A 53 -8.13 8.48 -2.60
N PHE A 54 -7.34 9.25 -1.84
CA PHE A 54 -6.57 8.72 -0.71
C PHE A 54 -7.20 9.19 0.60
N SER A 55 -7.37 8.28 1.57
CA SER A 55 -7.89 8.63 2.90
C SER A 55 -7.31 7.72 3.97
N ARG A 56 -7.35 8.17 5.23
CA ARG A 56 -7.03 7.31 6.37
C ARG A 56 -8.23 6.39 6.67
N TYR A 57 -8.00 5.35 7.45
CA TYR A 57 -9.07 4.44 7.87
C TYR A 57 -10.21 5.20 8.58
N ALA A 58 -11.42 5.10 8.03
CA ALA A 58 -12.60 5.83 8.50
C ALA A 58 -13.68 4.92 9.13
N GLY A 59 -13.31 3.68 9.49
CA GLY A 59 -14.23 2.67 10.01
C GLY A 59 -14.58 1.58 9.00
N LEU A 60 -15.36 0.58 9.43
CA LEU A 60 -15.74 -0.56 8.59
C LEU A 60 -16.53 -0.11 7.35
N GLY A 61 -16.28 -0.77 6.21
CA GLY A 61 -16.87 -0.39 4.93
C GLY A 61 -16.35 0.92 4.33
N SER A 62 -15.39 1.61 4.97
CA SER A 62 -14.75 2.79 4.37
C SER A 62 -13.90 2.43 3.14
N HIS A 63 -13.39 1.19 3.04
CA HIS A 63 -12.60 0.66 1.91
C HIS A 63 -13.26 0.77 0.53
N ARG A 64 -14.57 1.09 0.45
CA ARG A 64 -15.32 1.21 -0.81
C ARG A 64 -14.89 2.38 -1.69
N TYR A 65 -14.21 3.39 -1.13
CA TYR A 65 -13.92 4.64 -1.83
C TYR A 65 -12.43 5.00 -1.91
N PRO A 66 -11.61 4.91 -0.83
CA PRO A 66 -10.24 5.37 -0.86
C PRO A 66 -9.22 4.24 -0.94
N VAL A 67 -8.09 4.55 -1.56
CA VAL A 67 -6.82 3.92 -1.20
C VAL A 67 -6.51 4.30 0.26
N GLY A 68 -6.45 3.28 1.11
CA GLY A 68 -6.05 3.41 2.51
C GLY A 68 -4.54 3.46 2.65
N PHE A 69 -4.04 4.11 3.70
CA PHE A 69 -2.62 4.07 4.01
C PHE A 69 -2.31 4.05 5.50
N SER A 70 -1.11 3.56 5.84
CA SER A 70 -0.68 3.31 7.23
C SER A 70 -0.61 4.52 8.16
N GLY A 71 -0.86 5.72 7.64
CA GLY A 71 -0.66 7.01 8.29
C GLY A 71 0.80 7.30 8.62
N ASP A 72 1.00 8.48 9.17
CA ASP A 72 2.29 9.11 9.44
C ASP A 72 3.19 8.23 10.31
N ARG A 73 4.26 7.64 9.73
CA ARG A 73 5.21 6.78 10.45
C ARG A 73 6.56 7.42 10.69
N VAL A 74 7.13 7.17 11.86
CA VAL A 74 8.55 7.46 12.13
C VAL A 74 9.41 6.48 11.32
N VAL A 75 10.45 6.98 10.66
CA VAL A 75 11.37 6.14 9.88
C VAL A 75 12.22 5.27 10.81
N SER A 76 12.00 3.97 10.81
CA SER A 76 12.82 3.02 11.57
C SER A 76 12.67 1.59 11.08
N TRP A 77 13.66 0.74 11.37
CA TRP A 77 13.57 -0.71 11.16
C TRP A 77 12.37 -1.35 11.90
N LYS A 78 12.00 -0.83 13.07
CA LYS A 78 10.79 -1.28 13.81
C LYS A 78 9.50 -0.92 13.08
N SER A 79 9.46 0.23 12.41
CA SER A 79 8.33 0.64 11.57
C SER A 79 8.22 -0.26 10.34
N LEU A 80 9.34 -0.53 9.65
CA LEU A 80 9.39 -1.46 8.52
C LEU A 80 8.96 -2.88 8.93
N ASP A 81 9.40 -3.37 10.09
CA ASP A 81 9.01 -4.70 10.62
C ASP A 81 7.51 -4.84 10.92
N PHE A 82 6.82 -3.73 11.20
CA PHE A 82 5.38 -3.69 11.45
C PHE A 82 4.53 -3.65 10.17
N GLN A 83 5.06 -3.10 9.07
CA GLN A 83 4.27 -2.88 7.84
C GLN A 83 3.68 -4.15 7.20
N PRO A 84 4.39 -5.30 7.13
CA PRO A 84 3.82 -6.54 6.57
C PRO A 84 2.60 -7.03 7.36
N GLU A 85 2.67 -7.03 8.69
CA GLU A 85 1.56 -7.43 9.56
C GLU A 85 0.37 -6.48 9.43
N PHE A 86 0.63 -5.17 9.34
CA PHE A 86 -0.44 -4.19 9.19
C PHE A 86 -1.13 -4.28 7.82
N THR A 87 -0.36 -4.46 6.74
CA THR A 87 -0.86 -4.59 5.37
C THR A 87 -1.62 -5.91 5.16
N ALA A 88 -1.21 -6.99 5.84
CA ALA A 88 -1.93 -8.26 5.77
C ALA A 88 -3.21 -8.24 6.64
N THR A 89 -3.24 -7.50 7.74
CA THR A 89 -4.44 -7.36 8.60
C THR A 89 -5.48 -6.39 8.05
N THR A 90 -5.12 -5.43 7.18
CA THR A 90 -6.10 -4.55 6.51
C THR A 90 -7.00 -5.30 5.52
N SER A 91 -6.50 -6.39 4.92
CA SER A 91 -7.30 -7.26 4.07
C SER A 91 -8.47 -7.93 4.82
N ASN A 92 -8.30 -8.26 6.12
CA ASN A 92 -9.38 -8.84 6.95
C ASN A 92 -10.62 -7.96 7.09
N ILE A 93 -10.48 -6.64 6.92
CA ILE A 93 -11.58 -5.67 7.00
C ILE A 93 -12.03 -5.19 5.61
N GLY A 94 -11.68 -5.95 4.55
CA GLY A 94 -11.97 -5.64 3.15
C GLY A 94 -11.12 -4.49 2.57
N HIS A 95 -10.15 -3.96 3.30
CA HIS A 95 -9.32 -2.84 2.85
C HIS A 95 -8.12 -3.32 2.03
N GLY A 96 -8.42 -3.99 0.90
CA GLY A 96 -7.42 -4.52 -0.03
C GLY A 96 -6.57 -3.46 -0.71
N TRP A 97 -7.14 -2.27 -0.89
CA TRP A 97 -6.45 -1.08 -1.35
C TRP A 97 -5.66 -0.41 -0.25
N TRP A 98 -4.44 -0.90 -0.05
CA TRP A 98 -3.56 -0.44 1.00
C TRP A 98 -2.19 -0.01 0.50
N SER A 99 -1.65 1.01 1.16
CA SER A 99 -0.27 1.44 1.05
C SER A 99 0.32 1.71 2.43
N HIS A 100 1.63 1.75 2.50
CA HIS A 100 2.33 2.49 3.54
C HIS A 100 3.19 3.57 2.90
N ASP A 101 3.64 4.55 3.67
CA ASP A 101 4.58 5.55 3.20
C ASP A 101 5.95 4.87 3.00
N ILE A 102 6.32 4.57 1.75
CA ILE A 102 7.58 3.88 1.42
C ILE A 102 8.76 4.85 1.58
N GLY A 103 9.75 4.45 2.37
CA GLY A 103 11.04 5.12 2.51
C GLY A 103 11.07 6.18 3.61
N GLU A 104 10.00 6.95 3.81
CA GLU A 104 9.95 8.03 4.79
C GLU A 104 8.52 8.35 5.25
N HIS A 105 8.36 9.03 6.39
CA HIS A 105 7.26 9.99 6.57
C HIS A 105 7.68 11.07 7.57
N MET A 106 8.15 10.67 8.76
CA MET A 106 8.51 11.61 9.83
C MET A 106 9.84 11.27 10.52
N PHE A 107 10.62 12.32 10.84
CA PHE A 107 11.78 12.32 11.75
C PHE A 107 12.87 11.26 11.49
N GLY A 108 13.11 10.91 10.23
CA GLY A 108 14.14 9.94 9.84
C GLY A 108 15.55 10.51 9.68
N SER A 109 16.55 9.66 9.87
CA SER A 109 17.90 9.84 9.34
C SER A 109 18.06 9.05 8.02
N ARG A 110 18.98 9.47 7.14
CA ARG A 110 19.27 8.75 5.89
C ARG A 110 19.87 7.36 6.21
N ASP A 111 19.12 6.32 5.88
CA ASP A 111 19.55 4.91 5.91
C ASP A 111 19.19 4.27 4.55
N ASP A 112 20.16 4.24 3.63
CA ASP A 112 19.97 3.76 2.26
C ASP A 112 19.61 2.26 2.22
N GLU A 113 20.00 1.49 3.25
CA GLU A 113 19.64 0.08 3.36
C GLU A 113 18.18 -0.07 3.79
N LEU A 114 17.74 0.68 4.81
CA LEU A 114 16.34 0.72 5.25
C LEU A 114 15.43 1.14 4.10
N VAL A 115 15.77 2.20 3.37
CA VAL A 115 14.98 2.67 2.21
C VAL A 115 14.95 1.59 1.12
N THR A 116 16.09 0.94 0.82
CA THR A 116 16.14 -0.16 -0.16
C THR A 116 15.24 -1.32 0.27
N ARG A 117 15.29 -1.77 1.54
CA ARG A 117 14.41 -2.84 2.05
C ARG A 117 12.94 -2.41 2.08
N TRP A 118 12.64 -1.13 2.31
CA TRP A 118 11.28 -0.61 2.26
C TRP A 118 10.73 -0.55 0.82
N VAL A 119 11.56 -0.19 -0.17
CA VAL A 119 11.17 -0.28 -1.59
C VAL A 119 10.95 -1.74 -1.99
N GLN A 120 11.78 -2.68 -1.52
CA GLN A 120 11.59 -4.12 -1.77
C GLN A 120 10.30 -4.68 -1.18
N LEU A 121 9.85 -4.20 -0.01
CA LEU A 121 8.51 -4.47 0.51
C LEU A 121 7.43 -3.77 -0.34
N GLY A 122 7.67 -2.50 -0.66
CA GLY A 122 6.74 -1.61 -1.33
C GLY A 122 6.30 -2.09 -2.70
N VAL A 123 7.20 -2.68 -3.50
CA VAL A 123 6.85 -3.25 -4.82
C VAL A 123 5.95 -4.49 -4.73
N PHE A 124 5.76 -5.06 -3.53
CA PHE A 124 4.77 -6.11 -3.23
C PHE A 124 3.69 -5.61 -2.25
N SER A 125 3.39 -4.31 -2.27
CA SER A 125 2.22 -3.71 -1.64
C SER A 125 1.14 -3.47 -2.71
N PRO A 126 -0.17 -3.47 -2.37
CA PRO A 126 -1.24 -3.25 -3.35
C PRO A 126 -1.10 -1.91 -4.09
N ILE A 127 -0.61 -0.87 -3.41
CA ILE A 127 -0.25 0.42 -4.00
C ILE A 127 1.20 0.77 -3.63
N ILE A 128 2.01 1.12 -4.64
CA ILE A 128 3.43 1.47 -4.46
C ILE A 128 3.58 3.00 -4.29
N ARG A 129 3.41 3.50 -3.05
CA ARG A 129 3.49 4.95 -2.76
C ARG A 129 4.67 5.33 -1.87
N LEU A 130 5.71 5.95 -2.45
CA LEU A 130 6.68 6.74 -1.68
C LEU A 130 6.06 8.09 -1.29
N HIS A 131 6.15 8.47 -0.02
CA HIS A 131 5.59 9.70 0.56
C HIS A 131 6.48 10.23 1.69
N SER A 132 6.42 11.52 2.02
CA SER A 132 7.28 12.13 3.04
C SER A 132 6.78 13.51 3.49
N SER A 133 7.03 13.90 4.74
CA SER A 133 6.93 15.28 5.19
C SER A 133 8.15 16.10 4.70
N ASN A 134 8.04 16.72 3.53
CA ASN A 134 9.00 17.69 2.96
C ASN A 134 10.49 17.35 3.21
N SER A 135 10.89 16.12 2.90
CA SER A 135 12.29 15.72 2.89
C SER A 135 12.92 15.93 1.50
N ARG A 136 14.20 16.30 1.47
CA ARG A 136 14.94 16.67 0.26
C ARG A 136 15.38 15.47 -0.61
N TRP A 137 14.71 14.32 -0.50
CA TRP A 137 15.24 13.00 -0.90
C TRP A 137 14.28 12.12 -1.73
N HIS A 138 13.22 12.67 -2.33
CA HIS A 138 12.12 11.91 -2.97
C HIS A 138 12.12 11.87 -4.51
N ILE A 139 11.48 10.84 -5.12
CA ILE A 139 11.65 10.49 -6.56
C ILE A 139 10.41 9.89 -7.28
N ASN A 140 9.17 10.23 -6.91
CA ASN A 140 7.99 9.36 -7.17
C ASN A 140 6.92 9.90 -8.16
N ILE A 141 6.55 9.13 -9.22
CA ILE A 141 5.51 9.49 -10.23
C ILE A 141 4.58 8.35 -10.76
N ARG A 142 4.86 7.03 -10.60
CA ARG A 142 4.38 6.00 -11.57
C ARG A 142 3.52 4.77 -11.09
N ALA A 143 2.62 4.81 -10.10
CA ALA A 143 1.92 3.56 -9.66
C ALA A 143 0.52 3.77 -9.01
N SER A 144 -0.62 3.47 -9.69
CA SER A 144 -1.92 4.02 -9.25
C SER A 144 -3.29 3.31 -9.50
N THR A 145 -3.48 2.09 -10.03
CA THR A 145 -4.74 1.79 -10.78
C THR A 145 -5.77 0.68 -10.37
N GLU A 146 -5.50 -0.64 -10.29
CA GLU A 146 -6.55 -1.70 -10.33
C GLU A 146 -6.90 -2.49 -9.02
N ASN A 147 -8.19 -2.52 -8.62
CA ASN A 147 -8.67 -2.93 -7.27
C ASN A 147 -8.80 -4.45 -6.93
N GLU A 148 -7.79 -5.11 -6.35
CA GLU A 148 -7.99 -6.32 -5.50
C GLU A 148 -6.99 -6.40 -4.32
N PRO A 149 -7.30 -7.11 -3.20
CA PRO A 149 -6.35 -7.35 -2.11
C PRO A 149 -5.23 -8.30 -2.56
N LEU A 150 -4.23 -7.74 -3.24
CA LEU A 150 -3.02 -8.46 -3.63
C LEU A 150 -2.36 -9.09 -2.40
N VAL A 151 -2.29 -8.38 -1.27
CA VAL A 151 -1.68 -8.88 -0.04
C VAL A 151 -2.68 -9.66 0.80
N GLN A 152 -2.49 -10.98 0.91
CA GLN A 152 -3.33 -11.85 1.74
C GLN A 152 -2.52 -12.52 2.87
N PRO A 153 -3.01 -12.53 4.12
CA PRO A 153 -2.33 -13.19 5.22
C PRO A 153 -2.41 -14.71 5.10
N MET A 154 -1.38 -15.42 5.59
CA MET A 154 -1.23 -16.87 5.40
C MET A 154 -2.40 -17.75 5.88
N TYR A 155 -3.20 -17.27 6.83
CA TYR A 155 -4.37 -18.00 7.34
C TYR A 155 -5.62 -17.88 6.45
N TRP A 156 -5.62 -17.06 5.39
CA TRP A 156 -6.70 -17.06 4.40
C TRP A 156 -6.69 -18.35 3.56
N GLU A 157 -5.51 -18.76 3.09
CA GLU A 157 -5.34 -20.01 2.34
C GLU A 157 -5.28 -21.24 3.26
N HIS A 158 -4.84 -21.05 4.51
CA HIS A 158 -4.63 -22.15 5.47
C HIS A 158 -5.35 -21.92 6.81
N PRO A 159 -6.68 -21.69 6.82
CA PRO A 159 -7.43 -21.35 8.03
C PRO A 159 -7.46 -22.48 9.08
N ALA A 160 -7.24 -23.73 8.66
CA ALA A 160 -7.17 -24.90 9.54
C ALA A 160 -5.77 -25.12 10.17
N LEU A 161 -4.76 -24.30 9.83
CA LEU A 161 -3.41 -24.45 10.35
C LEU A 161 -3.07 -23.36 11.38
N ASP A 162 -3.03 -23.74 12.66
CA ASP A 162 -2.53 -22.94 13.79
C ASP A 162 -1.22 -22.17 13.51
N GLN A 163 -0.35 -22.73 12.68
CA GLN A 163 0.93 -22.14 12.32
C GLN A 163 0.77 -20.91 11.40
N ALA A 164 -0.28 -20.86 10.57
CA ALA A 164 -0.56 -19.73 9.68
C ALA A 164 -0.90 -18.44 10.45
N TYR A 165 -1.48 -18.56 11.65
CA TYR A 165 -1.75 -17.43 12.56
C TYR A 165 -0.50 -16.96 13.33
N LYS A 166 0.58 -17.76 13.34
CA LYS A 166 1.82 -17.49 14.09
C LYS A 166 2.90 -16.79 13.23
N VAL A 167 2.57 -16.42 11.99
CA VAL A 167 3.54 -15.94 10.98
C VAL A 167 3.16 -14.56 10.36
N PRO A 168 2.81 -13.54 11.17
CA PRO A 168 2.13 -12.32 10.71
C PRO A 168 2.92 -11.43 9.72
N ARG A 169 4.24 -11.64 9.61
CA ARG A 169 5.13 -10.84 8.73
C ARG A 169 5.28 -11.41 7.31
N ARG A 170 4.49 -12.43 6.95
CA ARG A 170 4.56 -13.16 5.68
C ARG A 170 3.18 -13.14 5.04
N TYR A 171 3.12 -13.00 3.72
CA TYR A 171 1.86 -12.89 2.99
C TYR A 171 2.01 -13.43 1.57
N THR A 172 0.89 -13.79 0.94
CA THR A 172 0.85 -14.02 -0.50
C THR A 172 0.57 -12.71 -1.24
N PHE A 173 1.14 -12.56 -2.43
CA PHE A 173 0.85 -11.47 -3.36
C PHE A 173 0.10 -12.04 -4.57
N GLY A 174 -1.19 -11.73 -4.66
CA GLY A 174 -2.14 -12.48 -5.48
C GLY A 174 -2.26 -13.94 -5.04
N THR A 175 -2.68 -14.79 -5.97
CA THR A 175 -2.86 -16.24 -5.75
C THR A 175 -1.55 -17.04 -5.84
N GLN A 176 -0.52 -16.50 -6.53
CA GLN A 176 0.64 -17.28 -6.98
C GLN A 176 1.95 -17.01 -6.21
N LEU A 177 2.16 -15.78 -5.72
CA LEU A 177 3.44 -15.38 -5.13
C LEU A 177 3.41 -15.43 -3.61
N PHE A 178 4.50 -15.90 -2.99
CA PHE A 178 4.72 -15.88 -1.56
C PHE A 178 5.87 -14.94 -1.20
N VAL A 179 5.58 -13.92 -0.41
CA VAL A 179 6.48 -12.80 -0.11
C VAL A 179 6.99 -12.92 1.32
N CYS A 180 8.32 -12.89 1.48
CA CYS A 180 9.01 -12.85 2.77
C CYS A 180 9.87 -11.58 2.88
N PRO A 181 9.31 -10.45 3.34
CA PRO A 181 10.06 -9.20 3.48
C PRO A 181 11.24 -9.33 4.45
N ILE A 182 12.41 -8.80 4.09
CA ILE A 182 13.55 -8.72 5.00
C ILE A 182 13.49 -7.40 5.77
N THR A 183 13.07 -7.48 7.02
CA THR A 183 12.85 -6.35 7.94
C THR A 183 14.00 -6.14 8.92
N LYS A 184 15.19 -6.68 8.63
CA LYS A 184 16.39 -6.63 9.46
C LYS A 184 17.63 -6.15 8.68
N PRO A 185 18.55 -5.39 9.31
CA PRO A 185 19.83 -5.04 8.71
C PRO A 185 20.64 -6.27 8.30
N ARG A 186 21.47 -6.14 7.26
CA ARG A 186 22.47 -7.14 6.89
C ARG A 186 23.55 -7.30 7.96
N ASN A 187 24.09 -8.50 8.07
CA ASN A 187 25.33 -8.73 8.78
C ASN A 187 26.49 -8.04 8.02
N SER A 188 27.28 -7.23 8.72
CA SER A 188 28.35 -6.42 8.12
C SER A 188 29.50 -7.24 7.53
N SER A 189 29.76 -8.44 8.06
CA SER A 189 30.86 -9.31 7.61
C SER A 189 30.46 -10.18 6.41
N THR A 190 29.21 -10.63 6.32
CA THR A 190 28.74 -11.49 5.21
C THR A 190 28.00 -10.73 4.10
N GLY A 191 27.54 -9.50 4.38
CA GLY A 191 26.71 -8.71 3.46
C GLY A 191 25.29 -9.27 3.24
N LEU A 192 24.90 -10.30 3.98
CA LEU A 192 23.61 -10.97 3.88
C LEU A 192 22.65 -10.53 4.99
N SER A 193 21.38 -10.38 4.65
CA SER A 193 20.28 -10.31 5.61
C SER A 193 19.50 -11.64 5.58
N SER A 194 18.89 -12.04 6.69
CA SER A 194 18.04 -13.23 6.76
C SER A 194 16.58 -12.90 7.06
N VAL A 195 15.70 -13.79 6.59
CA VAL A 195 14.32 -13.89 7.05
C VAL A 195 14.01 -15.38 7.20
N ARG A 196 13.25 -15.75 8.23
CA ARG A 196 12.69 -17.11 8.26
C ARG A 196 11.53 -17.16 7.26
N ALA A 197 11.57 -18.09 6.32
CA ALA A 197 10.50 -18.37 5.37
C ALA A 197 9.78 -19.66 5.79
N TRP A 198 8.45 -19.61 5.91
CA TRP A 198 7.62 -20.79 6.13
C TRP A 198 7.02 -21.23 4.81
N PHE A 199 7.52 -22.35 4.29
CA PHE A 199 6.96 -23.02 3.14
C PHE A 199 5.78 -23.86 3.66
N SER A 200 4.56 -23.45 3.34
CA SER A 200 3.36 -24.10 3.87
C SER A 200 3.24 -25.53 3.31
N PRO A 201 2.41 -26.41 3.91
CA PRO A 201 2.14 -27.74 3.35
C PRO A 201 1.12 -27.69 2.18
N GLY A 202 0.68 -26.49 1.74
CA GLY A 202 -0.29 -26.33 0.65
C GLY A 202 0.27 -26.64 -0.75
N ALA A 203 1.60 -26.72 -0.89
CA ALA A 203 2.26 -27.26 -2.07
C ALA A 203 3.40 -28.20 -1.65
N THR A 204 3.69 -29.23 -2.45
CA THR A 204 4.83 -30.13 -2.17
C THR A 204 6.14 -29.38 -2.32
N ARG A 205 6.23 -28.43 -3.26
CA ARG A 205 7.42 -27.61 -3.54
C ARG A 205 7.12 -26.15 -3.82
N TYR A 206 8.10 -25.33 -3.48
CA TYR A 206 8.22 -23.90 -3.79
C TYR A 206 9.51 -23.66 -4.56
N VAL A 207 9.49 -22.72 -5.51
CA VAL A 207 10.65 -22.33 -6.31
C VAL A 207 10.96 -20.86 -6.07
N GLY A 208 12.21 -20.55 -5.74
CA GLY A 208 12.67 -19.18 -5.52
C GLY A 208 12.90 -18.47 -6.85
N ILE A 209 11.99 -17.56 -7.23
CA ILE A 209 11.91 -16.89 -8.55
C ILE A 209 13.28 -16.41 -9.05
N PHE A 210 14.00 -15.61 -8.26
CA PHE A 210 15.30 -15.03 -8.64
C PHE A 210 16.51 -15.98 -8.51
N THR A 211 16.28 -17.27 -8.29
CA THR A 211 17.33 -18.25 -7.93
C THR A 211 17.16 -19.63 -8.54
N GLY A 212 15.96 -20.03 -9.00
CA GLY A 212 15.66 -21.39 -9.46
C GLY A 212 15.73 -22.48 -8.37
N LEU A 213 16.09 -22.13 -7.12
CA LEU A 213 16.21 -23.08 -6.03
C LEU A 213 14.84 -23.62 -5.62
N VAL A 214 14.76 -24.95 -5.47
CA VAL A 214 13.55 -25.67 -5.09
C VAL A 214 13.57 -25.98 -3.59
N TYR A 215 12.44 -25.80 -2.93
CA TYR A 215 12.24 -26.02 -1.51
C TYR A 215 10.97 -26.85 -1.30
N ASP A 216 11.08 -28.07 -0.78
CA ASP A 216 9.90 -28.82 -0.31
C ASP A 216 9.12 -28.01 0.75
N GLY A 217 7.79 -28.14 0.70
CA GLY A 217 6.83 -27.51 1.60
C GLY A 217 6.77 -28.14 3.00
N GLY A 218 5.84 -27.65 3.82
CA GLY A 218 5.60 -28.13 5.18
C GLY A 218 6.71 -27.82 6.20
N ARG A 219 7.57 -26.81 5.95
CA ARG A 219 8.74 -26.51 6.81
C ARG A 219 9.10 -25.03 6.86
N GLU A 220 9.75 -24.63 7.96
CA GLU A 220 10.31 -23.28 8.13
C GLU A 220 11.84 -23.33 8.03
N LEU A 221 12.42 -22.47 7.19
CA LEU A 221 13.87 -22.37 6.96
C LEU A 221 14.32 -20.91 7.09
N GLU A 222 15.53 -20.69 7.58
CA GLU A 222 16.15 -19.36 7.49
C GLU A 222 16.78 -19.16 6.12
N VAL A 223 16.27 -18.18 5.36
CA VAL A 223 16.75 -17.87 4.01
C VAL A 223 17.53 -16.56 4.01
N PHE A 224 18.72 -16.62 3.42
CA PHE A 224 19.65 -15.50 3.35
C PHE A 224 19.63 -14.87 1.96
N ARG A 225 19.66 -13.54 1.87
CA ARG A 225 19.78 -12.79 0.61
C ARG A 225 20.68 -11.56 0.78
N PRO A 226 21.47 -11.19 -0.25
CA PRO A 226 22.20 -9.91 -0.28
C PRO A 226 21.22 -8.73 -0.37
N LEU A 227 21.74 -7.49 -0.36
CA LEU A 227 20.90 -6.30 -0.47
C LEU A 227 20.11 -6.23 -1.78
N TYR A 228 20.72 -6.64 -2.91
CA TYR A 228 20.13 -6.53 -4.25
C TYR A 228 19.19 -7.70 -4.65
N LYS A 229 18.92 -8.66 -3.77
CA LYS A 229 17.90 -9.70 -3.98
C LYS A 229 16.96 -9.78 -2.78
N MET A 230 15.70 -10.11 -3.05
CA MET A 230 14.74 -10.49 -2.02
C MET A 230 14.39 -11.98 -2.11
N PRO A 231 13.86 -12.61 -1.04
CA PRO A 231 13.38 -13.97 -1.07
C PRO A 231 11.90 -13.96 -1.49
N LEU A 232 11.69 -14.10 -2.81
CA LEU A 232 10.40 -14.28 -3.46
C LEU A 232 10.29 -15.74 -3.92
N PHE A 233 9.16 -16.39 -3.64
CA PHE A 233 8.92 -17.78 -4.01
C PHE A 233 7.53 -17.92 -4.66
N ALA A 234 7.39 -18.90 -5.55
CA ALA A 234 6.11 -19.34 -6.08
C ALA A 234 5.94 -20.84 -5.86
N ARG A 235 4.70 -21.32 -5.89
CA ARG A 235 4.38 -22.75 -5.75
C ARG A 235 4.61 -23.47 -7.08
N GLU A 236 4.88 -24.76 -7.03
CA GLU A 236 4.65 -25.60 -8.21
C GLU A 236 3.16 -25.57 -8.63
N GLY A 237 2.90 -25.56 -9.93
CA GLY A 237 1.58 -25.24 -10.50
C GLY A 237 1.33 -23.74 -10.70
N SER A 238 2.19 -22.83 -10.21
CA SER A 238 2.00 -21.41 -10.46
C SER A 238 2.22 -21.04 -11.94
N ILE A 239 1.22 -20.35 -12.50
CA ILE A 239 1.27 -19.68 -13.81
C ILE A 239 1.28 -18.18 -13.50
N ILE A 240 2.35 -17.49 -13.90
CA ILE A 240 2.55 -16.07 -13.61
C ILE A 240 2.70 -15.32 -14.94
N PRO A 241 1.67 -14.59 -15.40
CA PRO A 241 1.80 -13.69 -16.54
C PRO A 241 2.61 -12.45 -16.15
N LEU A 242 3.45 -12.02 -17.08
CA LEU A 242 4.28 -10.82 -17.02
C LEU A 242 4.12 -10.06 -18.35
N ASP A 243 4.38 -8.76 -18.34
CA ASP A 243 4.53 -7.98 -19.57
C ASP A 243 5.79 -8.42 -20.33
N ALA A 244 5.66 -8.76 -21.62
CA ALA A 244 6.79 -9.11 -22.47
C ALA A 244 7.62 -7.90 -22.93
N ALA A 245 7.14 -6.66 -22.68
CA ALA A 245 7.87 -5.46 -23.03
C ALA A 245 9.20 -5.36 -22.28
N VAL A 246 10.29 -5.19 -23.03
CA VAL A 246 11.64 -4.97 -22.47
C VAL A 246 11.69 -3.72 -21.57
N ILE A 247 10.84 -2.74 -21.85
CA ILE A 247 10.60 -1.55 -21.03
C ILE A 247 9.08 -1.34 -20.99
N PRO A 248 8.39 -1.77 -19.93
CA PRO A 248 6.96 -1.51 -19.75
C PRO A 248 6.64 -0.01 -19.74
N GLU A 249 5.57 0.37 -20.42
CA GLU A 249 5.03 1.73 -20.35
C GLU A 249 4.20 1.94 -19.07
N ASN A 250 3.96 3.20 -18.68
CA ASN A 250 3.02 3.48 -17.60
C ASN A 250 1.62 3.64 -18.19
N GLY A 251 0.65 2.91 -17.66
CA GLY A 251 -0.75 3.10 -18.00
C GLY A 251 -1.60 2.06 -17.30
N GLY A 252 -2.89 2.05 -17.62
CA GLY A 252 -3.78 0.91 -17.38
C GLY A 252 -4.18 0.21 -18.68
N GLN A 253 -3.52 0.50 -19.81
CA GLN A 253 -3.83 -0.09 -21.11
C GLN A 253 -3.50 -1.59 -21.14
N ASN A 254 -4.25 -2.34 -21.95
CA ASN A 254 -4.00 -3.77 -22.14
C ASN A 254 -2.65 -4.00 -22.83
N ILE A 255 -1.90 -5.02 -22.39
CA ILE A 255 -0.55 -5.28 -22.90
C ILE A 255 -0.59 -6.13 -24.17
N THR A 256 0.24 -5.77 -25.15
CA THR A 256 0.19 -6.39 -26.49
C THR A 256 0.87 -7.76 -26.58
N ALA A 257 1.65 -8.15 -25.57
CA ALA A 257 2.33 -9.44 -25.49
C ALA A 257 2.65 -9.83 -24.04
N TYR A 258 2.61 -11.14 -23.76
CA TYR A 258 2.85 -11.71 -22.43
C TYR A 258 4.10 -12.60 -22.40
N GLU A 259 4.92 -12.46 -21.35
CA GLU A 259 5.86 -13.48 -20.92
C GLU A 259 5.18 -14.32 -19.82
N ILE A 260 5.07 -15.63 -20.00
CA ILE A 260 4.43 -16.51 -19.00
C ILE A 260 5.48 -17.35 -18.28
N LEU A 261 5.66 -17.12 -16.99
CA LEU A 261 6.50 -17.94 -16.14
C LEU A 261 5.69 -19.11 -15.56
N PHE A 262 6.06 -20.33 -15.95
CA PHE A 262 5.49 -21.57 -15.44
C PHE A 262 6.38 -22.20 -14.37
N VAL A 263 5.84 -22.45 -13.19
CA VAL A 263 6.52 -23.22 -12.13
C VAL A 263 6.06 -24.67 -12.20
N VAL A 264 6.80 -25.51 -12.92
CA VAL A 264 6.43 -26.90 -13.19
C VAL A 264 6.49 -27.77 -11.93
N GLY A 265 5.47 -28.60 -11.70
CA GLY A 265 5.47 -29.67 -10.69
C GLY A 265 4.07 -30.16 -10.27
N GLN A 266 3.05 -29.31 -10.40
CA GLN A 266 1.63 -29.67 -10.26
C GLN A 266 0.78 -29.03 -11.36
N ASN A 267 -0.49 -29.44 -11.44
CA ASN A 267 -1.49 -28.77 -12.27
C ASN A 267 -1.73 -27.34 -11.76
N GLY A 268 -1.98 -26.41 -12.68
CA GLY A 268 -2.19 -24.99 -12.39
C GLY A 268 -3.31 -24.40 -13.22
N GLN A 269 -3.98 -23.39 -12.68
CA GLN A 269 -4.90 -22.52 -13.41
C GLN A 269 -4.61 -21.07 -13.00
N PHE A 270 -4.71 -20.18 -13.98
CA PHE A 270 -4.70 -18.73 -13.78
C PHE A 270 -5.65 -18.15 -14.82
N ASP A 271 -6.66 -17.41 -14.38
CA ASP A 271 -7.60 -16.72 -15.25
C ASP A 271 -7.15 -15.27 -15.37
N LEU A 272 -6.82 -14.84 -16.58
CA LEU A 272 -6.40 -13.48 -16.91
C LEU A 272 -7.62 -12.66 -17.34
N LEU A 273 -7.79 -11.47 -16.76
CA LEU A 273 -8.87 -10.54 -17.08
C LEU A 273 -8.31 -9.26 -17.68
N GLU A 274 -8.83 -8.89 -18.84
CA GLU A 274 -8.56 -7.63 -19.57
C GLU A 274 -9.92 -6.97 -19.89
N SER A 275 -9.97 -5.63 -19.94
CA SER A 275 -11.17 -4.90 -20.38
C SER A 275 -10.86 -3.93 -21.51
N ALA A 276 -11.65 -3.99 -22.58
CA ALA A 276 -11.58 -2.99 -23.66
C ALA A 276 -11.98 -1.57 -23.20
N GLU A 277 -12.55 -1.41 -21.99
CA GLU A 277 -12.76 -0.09 -21.39
C GLU A 277 -11.46 0.57 -20.91
N ASP A 278 -10.41 -0.21 -20.68
CA ASP A 278 -9.11 0.27 -20.19
C ASP A 278 -8.34 1.04 -21.28
N ASP A 279 -8.54 0.65 -22.54
CA ASP A 279 -8.02 1.33 -23.73
C ASP A 279 -8.93 2.46 -24.24
N ALA A 280 -10.14 2.61 -23.66
CA ALA A 280 -11.18 3.48 -24.20
C ALA A 280 -11.03 4.95 -23.75
N VAL A 281 -10.50 5.79 -24.63
CA VAL A 281 -10.44 7.25 -24.42
C VAL A 281 -11.83 7.88 -24.57
N ARG A 282 -12.54 8.13 -23.46
CA ARG A 282 -13.75 8.97 -23.46
C ARG A 282 -13.38 10.46 -23.38
N ALA A 283 -13.94 11.25 -24.30
CA ALA A 283 -13.80 12.70 -24.27
C ALA A 283 -14.52 13.28 -23.05
N ILE A 284 -13.77 13.93 -22.16
CA ILE A 284 -14.33 14.66 -21.01
C ILE A 284 -14.98 15.95 -21.56
N THR A 285 -16.28 15.91 -21.84
CA THR A 285 -17.07 17.14 -22.00
C THR A 285 -17.27 17.78 -20.63
N PRO A 286 -16.71 18.99 -20.36
CA PRO A 286 -16.95 19.67 -19.09
C PRO A 286 -18.43 20.01 -18.96
N SER A 287 -19.06 19.53 -17.90
CA SER A 287 -20.46 19.86 -17.60
C SER A 287 -20.57 21.35 -17.27
N PRO A 288 -21.50 22.11 -17.88
CA PRO A 288 -21.65 23.53 -17.59
C PRO A 288 -22.20 23.71 -16.17
N VAL A 289 -21.37 24.21 -15.26
CA VAL A 289 -21.76 24.51 -13.88
C VAL A 289 -22.63 25.77 -13.85
N SER A 290 -23.92 25.62 -14.15
CA SER A 290 -24.94 26.66 -13.96
C SER A 290 -25.66 26.49 -12.63
N GLY A 291 -24.96 26.78 -11.54
CA GLY A 291 -25.52 26.80 -10.18
C GLY A 291 -25.69 28.23 -9.67
N THR A 292 -26.84 28.86 -9.94
CA THR A 292 -27.22 30.11 -9.27
C THR A 292 -27.71 29.79 -7.86
N PHE A 293 -26.96 30.21 -6.84
CA PHE A 293 -27.47 30.24 -5.47
C PHE A 293 -28.46 31.39 -5.32
N SER A 294 -29.66 31.06 -4.84
CA SER A 294 -30.73 31.98 -4.43
C SER A 294 -31.05 31.79 -2.96
#